data_AF-A0A2V5Y4Y1-F1
#
_entry.id   AF-A0A2V5Y4Y1-F1
#
_cell.length_a   1.000
_cell.length_b   1.000
_cell.length_c   1.000
_cell.angle_alpha   90.00
_cell.angle_beta   90.00
_cell.angle_gamma   90.00
#
_symmetry.space_group_name_H-M   'P 1'
#
loop_
_entity.id
_entity.type
_entity.pdbx_description
1 polymer ?
#
loop_
_entity_poly.entity_id
_entity_poly.type
_entity_poly.pdbx_seq_one_letter_code
_entity_poly.pdbx_strand_id
1 'polypeptide(L)'
;MFTRRHIKHSRLLLRHARKYLRYKDDLLSGSDREEIVAGMKSLRDALRQKERERIHSTADTLDKTLHRVTPVTWESHWRENCEVILVAIVVAVGIRSYFLQPFKIPTGSMQPTLNGIIGHPSTDPAPNILRQIGEFIVLGRNYINVVSREDDQVFEIAPKKMFFFFTFSRLICQRQNFLVYASPETLSHDFNVYPGRICHRGEIIARGAIDTGDQVFVDKCSYNFVKPHRGDVFVFRTN
;
A
#
# COMPACT_ATOMS: atom_id res chain seq x y z
N MET A 1 -31.65 -27.71 -12.36
CA MET A 1 -31.36 -28.31 -13.69
C MET A 1 -30.11 -27.62 -14.25
N PHE A 2 -28.97 -28.32 -14.34
CA PHE A 2 -27.69 -27.71 -14.74
C PHE A 2 -27.63 -27.48 -16.26
N THR A 3 -27.74 -26.23 -16.70
CA THR A 3 -27.56 -25.85 -18.10
C THR A 3 -26.10 -26.07 -18.51
N ARG A 4 -25.86 -26.72 -19.66
CA ARG A 4 -24.49 -26.99 -20.16
C ARG A 4 -23.69 -25.69 -20.33
N ARG A 5 -22.39 -25.73 -20.00
CA ARG A 5 -21.48 -24.56 -19.98
C ARG A 5 -21.50 -23.74 -21.27
N HIS A 6 -21.47 -24.38 -22.44
CA HIS A 6 -21.48 -23.70 -23.74
C HIS A 6 -22.78 -22.91 -23.96
N ILE A 7 -23.94 -23.47 -23.60
CA ILE A 7 -25.25 -22.78 -23.69
C ILE A 7 -25.26 -21.54 -22.79
N LYS A 8 -24.72 -21.66 -21.57
CA LYS A 8 -24.61 -20.52 -20.63
C LYS A 8 -23.72 -19.42 -21.21
N HIS A 9 -22.58 -19.79 -21.79
CA HIS A 9 -21.63 -18.85 -22.37
C HIS A 9 -22.21 -18.14 -23.60
N SER A 10 -22.83 -18.86 -24.54
CA SER A 10 -23.48 -18.26 -25.71
C SER A 10 -24.65 -17.33 -25.33
N ARG A 11 -25.43 -17.67 -24.29
CA ARG A 11 -26.48 -16.76 -23.78
C ARG A 11 -25.90 -15.49 -23.15
N LEU A 12 -24.78 -15.62 -22.44
CA LEU A 12 -24.07 -14.48 -21.87
C LEU A 12 -23.55 -13.57 -22.99
N LEU A 13 -22.90 -14.14 -24.01
CA LEU A 13 -22.43 -13.42 -25.20
C LEU A 13 -23.56 -12.66 -25.91
N LEU A 14 -24.71 -13.29 -26.14
CA LEU A 14 -25.89 -12.61 -26.71
C LEU A 14 -26.38 -11.43 -25.86
N ARG A 15 -26.28 -11.54 -24.53
CA ARG A 15 -26.64 -10.45 -23.61
C ARG A 15 -25.62 -9.31 -23.67
N HIS A 16 -24.33 -9.62 -23.77
CA HIS A 16 -23.27 -8.63 -23.95
C HIS A 16 -23.41 -7.90 -25.29
N ALA A 17 -23.54 -8.62 -26.40
CA ALA A 17 -23.73 -8.02 -27.73
C ALA A 17 -24.97 -7.12 -27.77
N ARG A 18 -26.10 -7.56 -27.18
CA ARG A 18 -27.31 -6.74 -27.05
C ARG A 18 -27.08 -5.50 -26.19
N LYS A 19 -26.37 -5.62 -25.06
CA LYS A 19 -26.03 -4.49 -24.21
C LYS A 19 -25.17 -3.51 -24.99
N TYR A 20 -24.14 -3.99 -25.68
CA TYR A 20 -23.22 -3.17 -26.45
C TYR A 20 -23.94 -2.37 -27.54
N LEU A 21 -24.78 -3.02 -28.37
CA LEU A 21 -25.61 -2.33 -29.35
C LEU A 21 -26.46 -1.22 -28.72
N ARG A 22 -27.04 -1.43 -27.53
CA ARG A 22 -27.86 -0.39 -26.88
C ARG A 22 -27.07 0.78 -26.32
N TYR A 23 -25.81 0.56 -25.90
CA TYR A 23 -24.97 1.58 -25.28
C TYR A 23 -24.15 2.39 -26.29
N LYS A 24 -23.96 1.85 -27.50
CA LYS A 24 -23.05 2.38 -28.52
C LYS A 24 -23.68 2.44 -29.91
N ASP A 25 -25.01 2.34 -30.02
CA ASP A 25 -25.74 2.36 -31.31
C ASP A 25 -25.40 3.61 -32.13
N ASP A 26 -25.15 4.73 -31.45
CA ASP A 26 -24.79 6.03 -31.99
C ASP A 26 -23.35 6.13 -32.51
N LEU A 27 -22.45 5.29 -32.00
CA LEU A 27 -21.02 5.29 -32.33
C LEU A 27 -20.64 4.20 -33.35
N LEU A 28 -21.58 3.35 -33.74
CA LEU A 28 -21.35 2.22 -34.64
C LEU A 28 -21.55 2.59 -36.09
N SER A 29 -20.68 2.07 -36.97
CA SER A 29 -20.90 2.13 -38.40
C SER A 29 -22.13 1.28 -38.78
N GLY A 30 -22.88 1.69 -39.80
CA GLY A 30 -24.07 0.96 -40.25
C GLY A 30 -23.76 -0.50 -40.63
N SER A 31 -22.59 -0.74 -41.23
CA SER A 31 -22.11 -2.07 -41.58
C SER A 31 -21.78 -2.94 -40.36
N ASP A 32 -21.08 -2.40 -39.35
CA ASP A 32 -20.74 -3.18 -38.15
C ASP A 32 -21.99 -3.52 -37.34
N ARG A 33 -22.99 -2.63 -37.31
CA ARG A 33 -24.28 -2.86 -36.65
C ARG A 33 -25.02 -4.03 -37.30
N GLU A 34 -25.10 -4.05 -38.63
CA GLU A 34 -25.73 -5.13 -39.37
C GLU A 34 -25.03 -6.47 -39.14
N GLU A 35 -23.69 -6.47 -39.11
CA GLU A 35 -22.87 -7.65 -38.85
C GLU A 35 -23.14 -8.23 -37.45
N ILE A 36 -23.19 -7.39 -36.41
CA ILE A 36 -23.50 -7.82 -35.03
C ILE A 36 -24.94 -8.35 -34.93
N VAL A 37 -25.93 -7.67 -35.55
CA VAL A 37 -27.33 -8.12 -35.52
C VAL A 37 -27.50 -9.46 -36.25
N ALA A 38 -26.84 -9.65 -37.39
CA ALA A 38 -26.83 -10.91 -38.14
C ALA A 38 -26.16 -12.04 -37.35
N GLY A 39 -25.03 -11.77 -36.70
CA GLY A 39 -24.35 -12.72 -35.82
C GLY A 39 -25.20 -13.12 -34.61
N MET A 40 -25.88 -12.15 -33.97
CA MET A 40 -26.82 -12.41 -32.87
C MET A 40 -28.03 -13.24 -33.29
N LYS A 41 -28.55 -13.06 -34.52
CA LYS A 41 -29.65 -13.86 -35.07
C LYS A 41 -29.18 -15.30 -35.31
N SER A 42 -28.03 -15.47 -35.97
CA SER A 42 -27.44 -16.78 -36.28
C SER A 42 -27.15 -17.59 -35.02
N LEU A 43 -26.56 -16.97 -33.99
CA LEU A 43 -26.30 -17.65 -32.71
C LEU A 43 -27.60 -18.01 -31.96
N ARG A 44 -28.66 -17.20 -32.09
CA ARG A 44 -29.97 -17.50 -31.49
C ARG A 44 -30.64 -18.69 -32.17
N ASP A 45 -30.54 -18.78 -33.49
CA ASP A 45 -31.10 -19.88 -34.27
C ASP A 45 -30.33 -21.18 -34.02
N ALA A 46 -28.99 -21.13 -33.93
CA ALA A 46 -28.16 -22.26 -33.52
C ALA A 46 -28.50 -22.77 -32.11
N LEU A 47 -28.76 -21.86 -31.15
CA LEU A 47 -29.21 -22.20 -29.81
C LEU A 47 -30.62 -22.84 -29.77
N ARG A 48 -31.51 -22.48 -30.70
CA ARG A 48 -32.84 -23.10 -30.84
C ARG A 48 -32.73 -24.51 -31.42
N GLN A 49 -31.89 -24.70 -32.44
CA GLN A 49 -31.66 -25.99 -33.10
C GLN A 49 -30.81 -26.97 -32.27
N LYS A 50 -30.20 -26.50 -31.16
CA LYS A 50 -29.36 -27.29 -30.23
C LYS A 50 -28.16 -27.98 -30.92
N GLU A 51 -27.68 -27.40 -32.01
CA GLU A 51 -26.57 -27.95 -32.80
C GLU A 51 -25.22 -27.48 -32.24
N ARG A 52 -24.46 -28.40 -31.65
CA ARG A 52 -23.29 -28.06 -30.83
C ARG A 52 -22.17 -27.39 -31.61
N GLU A 53 -21.85 -27.89 -32.79
CA GLU A 53 -20.77 -27.35 -33.63
C GLU A 53 -21.12 -25.96 -34.15
N ARG A 54 -22.36 -25.77 -34.62
CA ARG A 54 -22.84 -24.45 -35.05
C ARG A 54 -22.90 -23.43 -33.94
N ILE A 55 -23.26 -23.82 -32.71
CA ILE A 55 -23.24 -22.91 -31.56
C ILE A 55 -21.81 -22.43 -31.29
N HIS A 56 -20.81 -23.31 -31.38
CA HIS A 56 -19.42 -22.94 -31.15
C HIS A 56 -18.91 -21.99 -32.26
N SER A 57 -19.10 -22.36 -33.52
CA SER A 57 -18.63 -21.53 -34.65
C SER A 57 -19.30 -20.17 -34.69
N THR A 58 -20.63 -20.09 -34.51
CA THR A 58 -21.36 -18.82 -34.50
C THR A 58 -21.08 -17.97 -33.26
N ALA A 59 -20.75 -18.58 -32.12
CA ALA A 59 -20.32 -17.84 -30.94
C ALA A 59 -18.92 -17.25 -31.15
N ASP A 60 -18.00 -18.01 -31.74
CA ASP A 60 -16.63 -17.59 -31.99
C ASP A 60 -16.54 -16.48 -33.05
N THR A 61 -17.39 -16.54 -34.10
CA THR A 61 -17.50 -15.45 -35.07
C THR A 61 -18.08 -14.19 -34.45
N LEU A 62 -19.17 -14.30 -33.69
CA LEU A 62 -19.77 -13.16 -32.99
C LEU A 62 -18.78 -12.55 -31.99
N ASP A 63 -18.05 -13.36 -31.25
CA ASP A 63 -17.06 -12.89 -30.29
C ASP A 63 -15.90 -12.14 -30.97
N LYS A 64 -15.39 -12.65 -32.10
CA LYS A 64 -14.37 -11.95 -32.91
C LYS A 64 -14.87 -10.61 -33.46
N THR A 65 -16.10 -10.55 -33.97
CA THR A 65 -16.70 -9.28 -34.43
C THR A 65 -16.85 -8.29 -33.28
N LEU A 66 -17.27 -8.77 -32.10
CA LEU A 66 -17.43 -7.93 -30.93
C LEU A 66 -16.07 -7.38 -30.47
N HIS A 67 -15.03 -8.22 -30.36
CA HIS A 67 -13.68 -7.78 -30.00
C HIS A 67 -13.08 -6.77 -30.98
N ARG A 68 -13.35 -6.91 -32.29
CA ARG A 68 -12.91 -5.94 -33.32
C ARG A 68 -13.54 -4.57 -33.08
N VAL A 69 -14.83 -4.56 -32.77
CA VAL A 69 -15.63 -3.33 -32.62
C VAL A 69 -15.50 -2.74 -31.21
N THR A 70 -15.13 -3.55 -30.22
CA THR A 70 -14.85 -3.16 -28.84
C THR A 70 -13.37 -3.25 -28.53
N PRO A 71 -12.52 -2.32 -29.00
CA PRO A 71 -11.16 -2.26 -28.50
C PRO A 71 -11.21 -2.03 -27.00
N VAL A 72 -10.43 -2.81 -26.25
CA VAL A 72 -10.29 -2.63 -24.81
C VAL A 72 -9.62 -1.28 -24.59
N THR A 73 -10.42 -0.26 -24.25
CA THR A 73 -9.90 1.07 -23.99
C THR A 73 -9.30 1.12 -22.59
N TRP A 74 -8.17 1.81 -22.45
CA TRP A 74 -7.48 2.02 -21.18
C TRP A 74 -8.40 2.62 -20.10
N GLU A 75 -9.36 3.45 -20.50
CA GLU A 75 -10.34 4.09 -19.63
C GLU A 75 -11.20 3.08 -18.84
N SER A 76 -11.51 1.93 -19.43
CA SER A 76 -12.30 0.90 -18.73
C SER A 76 -11.51 0.28 -17.59
N HIS A 77 -10.23 -0.03 -17.81
CA HIS A 77 -9.35 -0.60 -16.78
C HIS A 77 -9.07 0.40 -15.65
N TRP A 78 -8.84 1.67 -15.99
CA TRP A 78 -8.60 2.69 -14.97
C TRP A 78 -9.83 2.92 -14.07
N ARG A 79 -11.04 2.98 -14.65
CA ARG A 79 -12.26 3.20 -13.85
C ARG A 79 -12.54 2.06 -12.87
N GLU A 80 -12.36 0.81 -13.31
CA GLU A 80 -12.55 -0.37 -12.45
C GLU A 80 -11.51 -0.41 -11.32
N ASN A 81 -10.24 -0.15 -11.64
CA ASN A 81 -9.19 -0.06 -10.62
C ASN A 81 -9.43 1.08 -9.63
N CYS A 82 -9.88 2.25 -10.11
CA CYS A 82 -10.23 3.38 -9.24
C CYS A 82 -11.36 3.06 -8.27
N GLU A 83 -12.42 2.39 -8.73
CA GLU A 83 -13.52 1.96 -7.86
C GLU A 83 -13.03 1.00 -6.79
N VAL A 84 -12.23 -0.01 -7.17
CA VAL A 84 -11.65 -0.99 -6.25
C VAL A 84 -10.74 -0.31 -5.22
N ILE A 85 -9.88 0.62 -5.66
CA ILE A 85 -8.99 1.40 -4.77
C ILE A 85 -9.81 2.26 -3.82
N LEU A 86 -10.86 2.93 -4.30
CA LEU A 86 -11.73 3.75 -3.47
C LEU A 86 -12.42 2.91 -2.40
N VAL A 87 -13.02 1.79 -2.77
CA VAL A 87 -13.66 0.85 -1.84
C VAL A 87 -12.66 0.34 -0.80
N ALA A 88 -11.45 -0.03 -1.23
CA ALA A 88 -10.39 -0.47 -0.32
C ALA A 88 -9.97 0.63 0.68
N ILE A 89 -9.84 1.88 0.24
CA ILE A 89 -9.53 3.02 1.11
C ILE A 89 -10.66 3.25 2.12
N VAL A 90 -11.92 3.24 1.70
CA VAL A 90 -13.07 3.43 2.60
C VAL A 90 -13.12 2.34 3.66
N VAL A 91 -12.93 1.08 3.27
CA VAL A 91 -12.87 -0.05 4.20
C VAL A 91 -11.69 0.09 5.16
N ALA A 92 -10.50 0.43 4.66
CA ALA A 92 -9.30 0.61 5.49
C ALA A 92 -9.46 1.77 6.50
N VAL A 93 -10.05 2.90 6.09
CA VAL A 93 -10.37 4.02 6.98
C VAL A 93 -11.42 3.63 8.01
N GLY A 94 -12.44 2.86 7.61
CA GLY A 94 -13.46 2.33 8.52
C GLY A 94 -12.87 1.42 9.59
N ILE A 95 -12.06 0.43 9.18
CA ILE A 95 -11.34 -0.47 10.10
C ILE A 95 -10.46 0.33 11.05
N ARG A 96 -9.68 1.28 10.52
CA ARG A 96 -8.76 2.11 11.33
C ARG A 96 -9.50 2.98 12.36
N SER A 97 -10.66 3.49 11.97
CA SER A 97 -11.45 4.40 12.80
C SER A 97 -12.14 3.65 13.94
N TYR A 98 -12.76 2.50 13.65
CA TYR A 98 -13.66 1.81 14.58
C TYR A 98 -13.07 0.58 15.29
N PHE A 99 -12.16 -0.16 14.65
CA PHE A 99 -11.72 -1.46 15.17
C PHE A 99 -10.26 -1.45 15.60
N LEU A 100 -9.34 -1.04 14.74
CA LEU A 100 -7.91 -1.28 14.92
C LEU A 100 -7.12 0.01 14.69
N GLN A 101 -6.43 0.49 15.72
CA GLN A 101 -5.48 1.57 15.54
C GLN A 101 -4.05 1.10 15.74
N PRO A 102 -3.21 1.10 14.69
CA PRO A 102 -1.80 0.85 14.87
C PRO A 102 -1.15 2.01 15.62
N PHE A 103 -0.25 1.69 16.54
CA PHE A 103 0.67 2.60 17.21
C PHE A 103 2.07 2.00 17.19
N LYS A 104 3.06 2.88 17.12
CA LYS A 104 4.47 2.55 17.27
C LYS A 104 4.93 3.09 18.63
N ILE A 105 5.63 2.26 19.40
CA ILE A 105 6.15 2.68 20.71
C ILE A 105 7.39 3.54 20.46
N PRO A 106 7.36 4.84 20.81
CA PRO A 106 8.46 5.73 20.47
C PRO A 106 9.70 5.52 21.34
N THR A 107 9.52 5.10 22.61
CA THR A 107 10.59 5.06 23.62
C THR A 107 10.78 3.67 24.23
N GLY A 108 12.02 3.37 24.62
CA GLY A 108 12.41 2.09 25.24
C GLY A 108 12.13 1.99 26.74
N SER A 109 11.34 2.89 27.35
CA SER A 109 11.14 2.90 28.81
C SER A 109 10.41 1.66 29.35
N MET A 110 9.74 0.88 28.51
CA MET A 110 8.99 -0.32 28.89
C MET A 110 9.79 -1.62 28.72
N GLN A 111 11.12 -1.52 28.53
CA GLN A 111 12.00 -2.67 28.43
C GLN A 111 12.11 -3.44 29.77
N PRO A 112 12.25 -4.78 29.74
CA PRO A 112 12.37 -5.65 28.57
C PRO A 112 11.04 -6.11 27.95
N THR A 113 9.90 -5.61 28.45
CA THR A 113 8.55 -6.11 28.08
C THR A 113 8.08 -5.63 26.71
N LEU A 114 8.35 -4.37 26.35
CA LEU A 114 8.03 -3.81 25.03
C LEU A 114 9.20 -2.96 24.53
N ASN A 115 9.66 -3.23 23.32
CA ASN A 115 10.79 -2.53 22.72
C ASN A 115 10.30 -1.32 21.93
N GLY A 116 10.77 -0.12 22.30
CA GLY A 116 10.59 1.09 21.50
C GLY A 116 11.61 1.17 20.35
N ILE A 117 11.78 2.37 19.80
CA ILE A 117 12.84 2.64 18.82
C ILE A 117 14.19 2.65 19.54
N ILE A 118 15.12 1.79 19.14
CA ILE A 118 16.45 1.63 19.78
C ILE A 118 17.54 1.89 18.77
N GLY A 119 18.50 2.76 19.11
CA GLY A 119 19.73 2.97 18.37
C GLY A 119 20.88 2.10 18.89
N HIS A 120 21.57 1.43 17.98
CA HIS A 120 22.82 0.73 18.23
C HIS A 120 23.96 1.54 17.59
N PRO A 121 24.63 2.42 18.34
CA PRO A 121 25.76 3.18 17.80
C PRO A 121 26.89 2.22 17.42
N SER A 122 27.42 2.38 16.22
CA SER A 122 28.58 1.62 15.75
C SER A 122 29.44 2.49 14.85
N THR A 123 30.75 2.36 15.02
CA THR A 123 31.76 3.01 14.16
C THR A 123 31.94 2.28 12.83
N ASP A 124 31.52 1.01 12.76
CA ASP A 124 31.64 0.17 11.58
C ASP A 124 30.78 0.67 10.42
N PRO A 125 31.23 0.48 9.16
CA PRO A 125 30.41 0.81 8.00
C PRO A 125 29.15 -0.07 7.97
N ALA A 126 28.08 0.47 7.39
CA ALA A 126 26.84 -0.27 7.21
C ALA A 126 27.08 -1.55 6.38
N PRO A 127 26.38 -2.66 6.69
CA PRO A 127 26.58 -3.93 6.01
C PRO A 127 26.17 -3.86 4.54
N ASN A 128 26.50 -4.90 3.76
CA ASN A 128 26.10 -5.01 2.36
C ASN A 128 24.59 -4.80 2.17
N ILE A 129 24.20 -4.21 1.03
CA ILE A 129 22.81 -3.84 0.73
C ILE A 129 21.84 -5.03 0.87
N LEU A 130 22.24 -6.22 0.44
CA LEU A 130 21.41 -7.43 0.59
C LEU A 130 21.13 -7.78 2.07
N ARG A 131 22.13 -7.61 2.92
CA ARG A 131 22.00 -7.82 4.36
C ARG A 131 21.13 -6.73 4.99
N GLN A 132 21.29 -5.48 4.57
CA GLN A 132 20.41 -4.39 5.00
C GLN A 132 18.94 -4.65 4.66
N ILE A 133 18.65 -5.16 3.46
CA ILE A 133 17.28 -5.50 3.06
C ILE A 133 16.73 -6.64 3.95
N GLY A 134 17.54 -7.68 4.20
CA GLY A 134 17.15 -8.78 5.09
C GLY A 134 16.87 -8.29 6.52
N GLU A 135 17.76 -7.48 7.08
CA GLU A 135 17.62 -6.91 8.42
C GLU A 135 16.47 -5.89 8.49
N PHE A 136 16.19 -5.16 7.41
CA PHE A 136 15.02 -4.29 7.31
C PHE A 136 13.71 -5.10 7.36
N ILE A 137 13.64 -6.23 6.66
CA ILE A 137 12.44 -7.07 6.63
C ILE A 137 12.23 -7.80 7.98
N VAL A 138 13.30 -8.32 8.58
CA VAL A 138 13.20 -9.14 9.79
C VAL A 138 13.13 -8.29 11.07
N LEU A 139 13.96 -7.26 11.19
CA LEU A 139 14.11 -6.46 12.41
C LEU A 139 13.53 -5.05 12.28
N GLY A 140 13.11 -4.63 11.09
CA GLY A 140 12.78 -3.22 10.83
C GLY A 140 13.99 -2.29 11.01
N ARG A 141 15.21 -2.84 10.84
CA ARG A 141 16.47 -2.16 11.08
C ARG A 141 16.83 -1.22 9.94
N ASN A 142 17.16 0.02 10.26
CA ASN A 142 17.67 1.01 9.33
C ASN A 142 19.07 1.46 9.75
N TYR A 143 19.94 1.73 8.77
CA TYR A 143 21.30 2.17 9.02
C TYR A 143 21.44 3.67 8.79
N ILE A 144 22.07 4.37 9.73
CA ILE A 144 22.40 5.79 9.59
C ILE A 144 23.91 5.98 9.56
N ASN A 145 24.37 6.92 8.73
CA ASN A 145 25.78 7.31 8.66
C ASN A 145 25.86 8.81 8.38
N VAL A 146 26.04 9.58 9.43
CA VAL A 146 26.12 11.04 9.41
C VAL A 146 27.53 11.43 9.87
N VAL A 147 28.29 12.01 8.95
CA VAL A 147 29.66 12.48 9.17
C VAL A 147 29.69 13.98 8.90
N SER A 148 30.32 14.74 9.80
CA SER A 148 30.47 16.18 9.63
C SER A 148 31.42 16.48 8.47
N ARG A 149 31.02 17.38 7.56
CA ARG A 149 31.86 17.77 6.41
C ARG A 149 32.87 18.85 6.76
N GLU A 150 32.55 19.66 7.76
CA GLU A 150 33.31 20.84 8.22
C GLU A 150 33.29 20.90 9.75
N ASP A 151 34.12 21.76 10.33
CA ASP A 151 34.04 22.08 11.76
C ASP A 151 32.75 22.85 12.02
N ASP A 152 31.87 22.30 12.84
CA ASP A 152 30.51 22.79 13.02
C ASP A 152 30.01 22.53 14.45
N GLN A 153 28.90 23.17 14.80
CA GLN A 153 28.21 22.94 16.07
C GLN A 153 26.75 22.60 15.81
N VAL A 154 26.25 21.59 16.52
CA VAL A 154 24.82 21.22 16.49
C VAL A 154 24.02 22.34 17.17
N PHE A 155 23.14 23.02 16.43
CA PHE A 155 22.32 24.10 16.98
C PHE A 155 20.97 23.58 17.50
N GLU A 156 20.30 22.76 16.69
CA GLU A 156 18.97 22.25 17.01
C GLU A 156 18.72 20.89 16.34
N ILE A 157 17.90 20.05 17.00
CA ILE A 157 17.41 18.79 16.47
C ILE A 157 15.90 18.91 16.30
N ALA A 158 15.45 19.22 15.08
CA ALA A 158 14.04 19.43 14.80
C ALA A 158 13.36 18.12 14.35
N PRO A 159 12.30 17.64 15.04
CA PRO A 159 11.55 16.47 14.61
C PRO A 159 10.74 16.76 13.34
N LYS A 160 10.86 15.89 12.34
CA LYS A 160 10.05 15.89 11.12
C LYS A 160 9.34 14.56 10.97
N LYS A 161 8.06 14.52 11.37
CA LYS A 161 7.21 13.35 11.17
C LYS A 161 6.85 13.24 9.68
N MET A 162 7.22 12.14 9.04
CA MET A 162 6.89 11.84 7.65
C MET A 162 5.98 10.62 7.62
N PHE A 163 4.72 10.80 7.23
CA PHE A 163 3.68 9.80 7.45
C PHE A 163 3.52 9.40 8.93
N PHE A 164 2.59 8.51 9.22
CA PHE A 164 2.20 8.16 10.59
C PHE A 164 3.26 7.33 11.36
N PHE A 165 4.18 6.65 10.65
CA PHE A 165 5.12 5.68 11.24
C PHE A 165 6.60 6.06 11.17
N PHE A 166 6.98 7.02 10.30
CA PHE A 166 8.39 7.36 10.10
C PHE A 166 8.74 8.67 10.81
N THR A 167 9.64 8.56 11.78
CA THR A 167 10.20 9.70 12.53
C THR A 167 11.55 10.06 11.93
N PHE A 168 11.60 11.14 11.16
CA PHE A 168 12.87 11.73 10.74
C PHE A 168 13.20 12.89 11.68
N SER A 169 14.49 13.16 11.86
CA SER A 169 14.96 14.35 12.54
C SER A 169 15.88 15.12 11.62
N ARG A 170 15.70 16.44 11.60
CA ARG A 170 16.61 17.34 10.91
C ARG A 170 17.64 17.82 11.93
N LEU A 171 18.89 17.42 11.73
CA LEU A 171 20.03 17.97 12.45
C LEU A 171 20.39 19.30 11.79
N ILE A 172 20.16 20.39 12.52
CA ILE A 172 20.51 21.75 12.10
C ILE A 172 21.83 22.09 12.78
N CYS A 173 22.91 22.13 11.99
CA CYS A 173 24.19 22.64 12.43
C CYS A 173 24.36 24.08 11.91
N GLN A 174 25.37 24.81 12.39
CA GLN A 174 25.57 26.22 12.00
C GLN A 174 25.82 26.37 10.50
N ARG A 175 26.51 25.41 9.86
CA ARG A 175 26.91 25.49 8.45
C ARG A 175 26.20 24.47 7.55
N GLN A 176 25.70 23.37 8.13
CA GLN A 176 25.11 22.27 7.36
C GLN A 176 23.84 21.70 8.00
N ASN A 177 23.04 21.02 7.19
CA ASN A 177 21.80 20.38 7.61
C ASN A 177 21.79 18.92 7.18
N PHE A 178 21.42 18.01 8.07
CA PHE A 178 21.26 16.59 7.76
C PHE A 178 19.86 16.09 8.07
N LEU A 179 19.33 15.20 7.24
CA LEU A 179 18.11 14.47 7.50
C LEU A 179 18.47 13.06 7.97
N VAL A 180 18.08 12.72 9.20
CA VAL A 180 18.43 11.44 9.83
C VAL A 180 17.16 10.66 10.13
N TYR A 181 17.20 9.36 9.84
CA TYR A 181 16.12 8.44 10.16
C TYR A 181 16.20 8.02 11.64
N ALA A 182 15.89 8.95 12.54
CA ALA A 182 15.91 8.75 13.98
C ALA A 182 14.99 9.76 14.66
N SER A 183 14.46 9.44 15.84
CA SER A 183 13.80 10.44 16.68
C SER A 183 14.85 11.33 17.40
N PRO A 184 14.52 12.56 17.80
CA PRO A 184 15.46 13.40 18.57
C PRO A 184 15.90 12.74 19.88
N GLU A 185 14.99 11.99 20.51
CA GLU A 185 15.25 11.27 21.75
C GLU A 185 16.25 10.14 21.52
N THR A 186 16.07 9.32 20.48
CA THR A 186 17.03 8.27 20.08
C THR A 186 18.40 8.87 19.74
N LEU A 187 18.44 10.02 19.07
CA LEU A 187 19.70 10.70 18.73
C LEU A 187 20.44 11.19 19.99
N SER A 188 19.71 11.75 20.95
CA SER A 188 20.29 12.24 22.20
C SER A 188 20.72 11.09 23.11
N HIS A 189 19.85 10.10 23.33
CA HIS A 189 20.07 9.00 24.27
C HIS A 189 21.07 7.96 23.75
N ASP A 190 20.91 7.49 22.51
CA ASP A 190 21.70 6.35 22.00
C ASP A 190 22.93 6.80 21.21
N PHE A 191 22.85 7.92 20.48
CA PHE A 191 23.95 8.43 19.65
C PHE A 191 24.71 9.60 20.28
N ASN A 192 24.31 10.04 21.48
CA ASN A 192 24.92 11.16 22.21
C ASN A 192 25.02 12.45 21.36
N VAL A 193 23.94 12.76 20.64
CA VAL A 193 23.80 13.97 19.82
C VAL A 193 22.87 14.95 20.53
N TYR A 194 23.43 16.06 21.02
CA TYR A 194 22.70 17.10 21.73
C TYR A 194 23.03 18.50 21.17
N PRO A 195 22.10 19.47 21.29
CA PRO A 195 22.38 20.87 20.97
C PRO A 195 23.59 21.41 21.74
N GLY A 196 24.50 22.07 21.04
CA GLY A 196 25.76 22.59 21.58
C GLY A 196 26.98 21.70 21.36
N ARG A 197 26.81 20.45 20.91
CA ARG A 197 27.93 19.55 20.58
C ARG A 197 28.76 20.14 19.42
N ILE A 198 30.06 20.27 19.65
CA ILE A 198 31.05 20.67 18.63
C ILE A 198 31.47 19.41 17.88
N CYS A 199 31.47 19.48 16.56
CA CYS A 199 31.83 18.39 15.66
C CYS A 199 32.95 18.86 14.74
N HIS A 200 34.02 18.09 14.64
CA HIS A 200 35.13 18.41 13.74
C HIS A 200 34.91 17.85 12.34
N ARG A 201 35.62 18.41 11.35
CA ARG A 201 35.62 17.90 9.98
C ARG A 201 36.00 16.41 9.95
N GLY A 202 35.12 15.58 9.39
CA GLY A 202 35.29 14.13 9.30
C GLY A 202 34.85 13.35 10.54
N GLU A 203 34.41 14.03 11.60
CA GLU A 203 33.90 13.38 12.80
C GLU A 203 32.52 12.75 12.55
N ILE A 204 32.31 11.58 13.15
CA ILE A 204 31.03 10.88 13.09
C ILE A 204 30.06 11.56 14.07
N ILE A 205 29.01 12.17 13.53
CA ILE A 205 27.94 12.78 14.32
C ILE A 205 27.04 11.67 14.87
N ALA A 206 26.53 10.82 13.98
CA ALA A 206 25.73 9.65 14.31
C ALA A 206 25.94 8.55 13.27
N ARG A 207 26.40 7.37 13.70
CA ARG A 207 26.53 6.18 12.85
C ARG A 207 26.10 4.95 13.63
N GLY A 208 25.32 4.09 12.99
CA GLY A 208 24.87 2.84 13.58
C GLY A 208 23.57 2.33 12.97
N ALA A 209 22.99 1.33 13.65
CA ALA A 209 21.71 0.75 13.30
C ALA A 209 20.60 1.33 14.19
N ILE A 210 19.38 1.44 13.66
CA ILE A 210 18.20 1.87 14.39
C ILE A 210 17.11 0.84 14.14
N ASP A 211 16.66 0.22 15.22
CA ASP A 211 15.58 -0.76 15.20
C ASP A 211 14.24 -0.03 15.40
N THR A 212 13.26 -0.37 14.56
CA THR A 212 11.93 0.25 14.58
C THR A 212 11.15 -0.08 15.85
N GLY A 213 11.49 -1.17 16.54
CA GLY A 213 10.79 -1.61 17.74
C GLY A 213 9.43 -2.24 17.46
N ASP A 214 8.71 -2.52 18.54
CA ASP A 214 7.43 -3.19 18.52
C ASP A 214 6.30 -2.26 18.07
N GLN A 215 5.32 -2.86 17.39
CA GLN A 215 4.09 -2.20 16.97
C GLN A 215 2.92 -2.80 17.71
N VAL A 216 2.03 -1.95 18.20
CA VAL A 216 0.83 -2.37 18.94
C VAL A 216 -0.41 -1.98 18.14
N PHE A 217 -1.35 -2.91 18.02
CA PHE A 217 -2.69 -2.62 17.50
C PHE A 217 -3.64 -2.45 18.66
N VAL A 218 -4.18 -1.23 18.79
CA VAL A 218 -5.17 -0.92 19.82
C VAL A 218 -6.55 -1.30 19.30
N ASP A 219 -7.21 -2.19 20.03
CA ASP A 219 -8.62 -2.52 19.84
C ASP A 219 -9.50 -1.43 20.46
N LYS A 220 -10.35 -0.83 19.63
CA LYS A 220 -11.31 0.22 20.05
C LYS A 220 -12.73 -0.28 20.27
N CYS A 221 -13.01 -1.53 19.93
CA CYS A 221 -14.36 -2.06 19.86
C CYS A 221 -14.69 -2.93 21.07
N SER A 222 -13.81 -3.87 21.45
CA SER A 222 -14.16 -4.89 22.46
C SER A 222 -14.50 -4.30 23.83
N TYR A 223 -13.81 -3.25 24.27
CA TYR A 223 -14.08 -2.61 25.56
C TYR A 223 -15.39 -1.79 25.60
N ASN A 224 -16.09 -1.65 24.47
CA ASN A 224 -17.47 -1.13 24.48
C ASN A 224 -18.49 -2.19 24.93
N PHE A 225 -18.13 -3.48 24.87
CA PHE A 225 -19.03 -4.61 25.15
C PHE A 225 -18.56 -5.48 26.32
N VAL A 226 -17.27 -5.47 26.63
CA VAL A 226 -16.66 -6.29 27.68
C VAL A 226 -15.95 -5.39 28.69
N LYS A 227 -16.06 -5.71 29.98
CA LYS A 227 -15.36 -5.00 31.05
C LYS A 227 -13.85 -5.30 31.00
N PRO A 228 -12.99 -4.34 31.36
CA PRO A 228 -11.56 -4.57 31.41
C PRO A 228 -11.17 -5.56 32.51
N HIS A 229 -10.20 -6.41 32.21
CA HIS A 229 -9.60 -7.39 33.11
C HIS A 229 -8.27 -6.84 33.68
N ARG A 230 -7.84 -7.42 34.81
CA ARG A 230 -6.52 -7.09 35.37
C ARG A 230 -5.43 -7.60 34.44
N GLY A 231 -4.51 -6.73 34.05
CA GLY A 231 -3.41 -7.03 33.13
C GLY A 231 -3.60 -6.48 31.72
N ASP A 232 -4.78 -5.93 31.40
CA ASP A 232 -5.03 -5.29 30.11
C ASP A 232 -4.18 -4.01 29.96
N VAL A 233 -3.55 -3.86 28.78
CA VAL A 233 -2.71 -2.70 28.44
C VAL A 233 -3.58 -1.60 27.81
N PHE A 234 -3.58 -0.42 28.42
CA PHE A 234 -4.30 0.74 27.91
C PHE A 234 -3.34 1.76 27.30
N VAL A 235 -3.71 2.28 26.13
CA VAL A 235 -3.00 3.36 25.46
C VAL A 235 -3.79 4.64 25.65
N PHE A 236 -3.20 5.60 26.35
CA PHE A 236 -3.78 6.92 26.54
C PHE A 236 -3.31 7.87 25.44
N ARG A 237 -4.23 8.68 24.94
CA ARG A 237 -3.88 9.84 24.11
C ARG A 237 -3.87 11.07 24.98
N THR A 238 -2.70 11.64 25.18
CA THR A 238 -2.54 13.01 25.66
C THR A 238 -2.69 13.94 24.46
N ASN A 239 -3.74 14.76 24.47
CA ASN A 239 -3.93 15.84 23.51
C ASN A 239 -3.19 17.10 24.00
#